data_AF-A0A8H4UM80-F1
#
_entry.id   AF-A0A8H4UM80-F1
#
_cell.length_a   1.000
_cell.length_b   1.000
_cell.length_c   1.000
_cell.angle_alpha   90.00
_cell.angle_beta   90.00
_cell.angle_gamma   90.00
#
_symmetry.space_group_name_H-M   'P 1'
#
loop_
_entity.id
_entity.type
_entity.pdbx_description
1 polymer ?
#
loop_
_entity_poly.entity_id
_entity_poly.type
_entity_poly.pdbx_seq_one_letter_code
_entity_poly.pdbx_strand_id
1 'polypeptide(L)'
;MQEIIQGSIFDYLWVQFYNNPECSRPTLNYNFWVEFLKDTPSAGAKVFLGLPASPLAANGLHTGSQYYWEPAALPSAIKKYQNSSAWGGVMLWDAGAENLEIWDPLH
;
A
#
# COMPACT_ATOMS: atom_id res chain seq x y z
N MET A 1 -4.94 4.38 16.36
CA MET A 1 -3.95 4.79 15.34
C MET A 1 -3.85 6.31 15.21
N GLN A 2 -4.98 7.02 15.17
CA GLN A 2 -5.05 8.49 15.08
C GLN A 2 -4.25 9.22 16.19
N GLU A 3 -4.34 8.77 17.44
CA GLU A 3 -3.63 9.39 18.58
C GLU A 3 -2.09 9.23 18.51
N ILE A 4 -1.59 8.13 17.97
CA ILE A 4 -0.13 7.89 17.84
C ILE A 4 0.47 8.74 16.73
N ILE A 5 -0.25 8.91 15.61
CA ILE A 5 0.23 9.73 14.49
C ILE A 5 0.20 11.23 14.83
N GLN A 6 -0.74 11.66 15.68
CA GLN A 6 -0.85 13.06 16.09
C GLN A 6 0.20 13.48 17.14
N GLY A 7 0.70 12.53 17.94
CA GLY A 7 1.65 12.81 19.03
C GLY A 7 3.13 12.54 18.73
N SER A 8 3.46 11.97 17.56
CA SER A 8 4.83 11.51 17.23
C SER A 8 5.27 11.94 15.83
N ILE A 9 6.59 12.08 15.65
CA ILE A 9 7.20 12.35 14.34
C ILE A 9 7.57 11.00 13.71
N PHE A 10 7.04 10.73 12.52
CA PHE A 10 7.41 9.58 11.70
C PHE A 10 8.08 10.06 10.42
N ASP A 11 9.16 9.41 10.01
CA ASP A 11 9.81 9.66 8.71
C ASP A 11 9.08 8.96 7.55
N TYR A 12 8.44 7.81 7.83
CA TYR A 12 7.80 6.95 6.84
C TYR A 12 6.45 6.41 7.33
N LEU A 13 5.43 6.52 6.49
CA LEU A 13 4.11 5.91 6.69
C LEU A 13 3.86 4.83 5.63
N TRP A 14 3.52 3.63 6.10
CA TRP A 14 3.37 2.41 5.32
C TRP A 14 1.90 2.02 5.38
N VAL A 15 1.06 2.68 4.59
CA VAL A 15 -0.38 2.51 4.68
C VAL A 15 -0.75 1.19 4.01
N GLN A 16 -1.44 0.30 4.73
CA GLN A 16 -1.90 -0.98 4.19
C GLN A 16 -3.18 -0.76 3.37
N PHE A 17 -3.07 -0.88 2.04
CA PHE A 17 -4.19 -0.77 1.09
C PHE A 17 -4.76 -2.16 0.75
N TYR A 18 -4.99 -2.99 1.76
CA TYR A 18 -5.57 -4.32 1.64
C TYR A 18 -6.42 -4.63 2.90
N ASN A 19 -7.33 -5.60 2.79
CA ASN A 19 -8.29 -5.97 3.84
C ASN A 19 -9.31 -4.88 4.24
N ASN A 20 -9.45 -3.81 3.44
CA ASN A 20 -10.49 -2.79 3.63
C ASN A 20 -11.13 -2.38 2.28
N PRO A 21 -12.33 -2.90 1.92
CA PRO A 21 -12.94 -2.71 0.60
C PRO A 21 -13.09 -1.25 0.17
N GLU A 22 -13.37 -0.35 1.12
CA GLU A 22 -13.63 1.06 0.84
C GLU A 22 -12.37 1.85 0.46
N CYS A 23 -11.17 1.32 0.75
CA CYS A 23 -9.91 2.05 0.59
C CYS A 23 -8.82 1.28 -0.18
N SER A 24 -9.07 0.04 -0.62
CA SER A 24 -8.02 -0.84 -1.21
C SER A 24 -8.03 -0.84 -2.75
N ARG A 25 -9.10 -1.35 -3.36
CA ARG A 25 -9.31 -1.44 -4.81
C ARG A 25 -10.79 -1.15 -5.10
N PRO A 26 -11.16 -0.40 -6.15
CA PRO A 26 -10.31 0.11 -7.24
C PRO A 26 -9.61 1.45 -6.96
N THR A 27 -9.91 2.12 -5.84
CA THR A 27 -9.43 3.48 -5.57
C THR A 27 -8.50 3.50 -4.36
N LEU A 28 -7.23 3.82 -4.62
CA LEU A 28 -6.25 4.12 -3.58
C LEU A 28 -6.51 5.52 -3.01
N ASN A 29 -6.88 5.64 -1.73
CA ASN A 29 -7.10 6.92 -1.06
C ASN A 29 -5.79 7.62 -0.62
N TYR A 30 -4.72 7.50 -1.42
CA TYR A 30 -3.40 8.08 -1.11
C TYR A 30 -3.44 9.58 -0.76
N ASN A 31 -4.22 10.37 -1.50
CA ASN A 31 -4.31 11.82 -1.26
C ASN A 31 -4.88 12.15 0.13
N PHE A 32 -5.78 11.31 0.67
CA PHE A 32 -6.29 11.48 2.02
C PHE A 32 -5.16 11.40 3.06
N TRP A 33 -4.22 10.46 2.89
CA TRP A 33 -3.07 10.32 3.79
C TRP A 33 -2.09 11.48 3.66
N VAL A 34 -1.86 11.97 2.43
CA VAL A 34 -1.05 13.16 2.20
C VAL A 34 -1.66 14.39 2.87
N GLU A 35 -2.99 14.55 2.79
CA GLU A 35 -3.70 15.65 3.44
C GLU A 35 -3.70 15.50 4.96
N PHE A 36 -4.01 14.31 5.48
CA PHE A 36 -4.03 14.01 6.90
C PHE A 36 -2.69 14.32 7.58
N LEU A 37 -1.56 14.02 6.92
CA LEU A 37 -0.24 14.28 7.49
C LEU A 37 0.11 15.75 7.64
N LYS A 38 -0.46 16.65 6.83
CA LYS A 38 -0.16 18.09 6.88
C LYS A 38 -0.47 18.70 8.24
N ASP A 39 -1.49 18.16 8.91
CA ASP A 39 -1.96 18.65 10.21
C ASP A 39 -1.32 17.89 11.39
N THR A 40 -0.23 17.17 11.15
CA THR A 40 0.50 16.37 12.16
C THR A 40 1.97 16.78 12.22
N PRO A 41 2.71 16.44 13.29
CA PRO A 41 4.18 16.58 13.34
C PRO A 41 4.91 15.83 12.21
N SER A 42 4.23 14.89 11.55
CA SER A 42 4.73 14.07 10.45
C SER A 42 4.46 14.66 9.06
N ALA A 43 4.27 15.99 8.95
CA ALA A 43 4.03 16.66 7.66
C ALA A 43 5.15 16.47 6.62
N GLY A 44 6.36 16.12 7.07
CA GLY A 44 7.50 15.79 6.20
C GLY A 44 7.64 14.30 5.84
N ALA A 45 6.77 13.43 6.36
CA ALA A 45 6.90 11.98 6.17
C ALA A 45 6.65 11.56 4.71
N LYS A 46 7.30 10.47 4.30
CA LYS A 46 6.98 9.83 3.02
C LYS A 46 5.89 8.78 3.19
N VAL A 47 4.94 8.76 2.27
CA VAL A 47 3.81 7.82 2.24
C VAL A 47 4.11 6.71 1.22
N PHE A 48 4.11 5.47 1.69
CA PHE A 48 4.24 4.26 0.90
C PHE A 48 2.89 3.59 0.73
N LEU A 49 2.64 3.08 -0.48
CA LEU A 49 1.49 2.20 -0.76
C LEU A 49 1.84 0.77 -0.36
N GLY A 50 1.28 0.27 0.73
CA GLY A 50 1.36 -1.14 1.11
C GLY A 50 0.39 -1.98 0.28
N LEU A 51 0.92 -2.89 -0.54
CA LEU A 51 0.16 -3.76 -1.44
C LEU A 51 0.52 -5.24 -1.21
N PRO A 52 -0.40 -6.19 -1.44
CA PRO A 52 -0.08 -7.61 -1.41
C PRO A 52 0.91 -7.97 -2.53
N ALA A 53 1.93 -8.78 -2.21
CA ALA A 53 2.94 -9.27 -3.14
C ALA A 53 2.43 -10.41 -4.05
N SER A 54 1.34 -11.08 -3.67
CA SER A 54 0.69 -12.13 -4.45
C SER A 54 -0.82 -12.17 -4.19
N PRO A 55 -1.62 -12.87 -5.03
CA PRO A 55 -3.07 -13.00 -4.84
C PRO A 55 -3.49 -13.56 -3.48
N LEU A 56 -2.63 -14.33 -2.82
CA LEU A 56 -2.92 -14.92 -1.50
C LEU A 56 -2.29 -14.14 -0.34
N ALA A 57 -1.42 -13.17 -0.62
CA ALA A 57 -0.62 -12.51 0.42
C ALA A 57 -1.45 -11.59 1.34
N ALA A 58 -2.60 -11.10 0.88
CA ALA A 58 -3.42 -10.15 1.65
C ALA A 58 -4.00 -10.76 2.94
N ASN A 59 -4.45 -12.02 2.88
CA ASN A 59 -5.13 -12.69 3.99
C ASN A 59 -4.96 -14.22 4.01
N GLY A 60 -4.12 -14.80 3.15
CA GLY A 60 -3.91 -16.24 3.03
C GLY A 60 -5.03 -17.02 2.32
N LEU A 61 -6.06 -16.34 1.81
CA LEU A 61 -7.25 -16.95 1.19
C LEU A 61 -7.44 -16.42 -0.23
N HIS A 62 -8.16 -17.17 -1.07
CA HIS A 62 -8.49 -16.72 -2.44
C HIS A 62 -9.31 -15.42 -2.46
N THR A 63 -10.06 -15.13 -1.40
CA THR A 63 -10.77 -13.86 -1.24
C THR A 63 -9.83 -12.66 -1.09
N GLY A 64 -8.55 -12.87 -0.75
CA GLY A 64 -7.51 -11.83 -0.71
C GLY A 64 -7.06 -11.34 -2.08
N SER A 65 -7.30 -12.11 -3.14
CA SER A 65 -6.88 -11.78 -4.51
C SER A 65 -7.52 -10.49 -5.03
N GLN A 66 -8.68 -10.12 -4.50
CA GLN A 66 -9.36 -8.86 -4.82
C GLN A 66 -8.54 -7.61 -4.42
N TYR A 67 -7.55 -7.75 -3.54
CA TYR A 67 -6.67 -6.66 -3.09
C TYR A 67 -5.32 -6.64 -3.81
N TYR A 68 -4.97 -7.71 -4.53
CA TYR A 68 -3.76 -7.77 -5.33
C TYR A 68 -3.92 -6.93 -6.60
N TRP A 69 -2.84 -6.28 -7.02
CA TRP A 69 -2.78 -5.53 -8.28
C TRP A 69 -1.89 -6.30 -9.26
N GLU A 70 -2.38 -6.54 -10.47
CA GLU A 70 -1.54 -7.14 -11.50
C GLU A 70 -0.32 -6.23 -11.79
N PRO A 71 0.90 -6.77 -11.95
CA PRO A 71 2.10 -5.95 -12.13
C PRO A 71 2.03 -5.05 -13.37
N ALA A 72 1.27 -5.46 -14.39
CA ALA A 72 1.02 -4.66 -15.59
C ALA A 72 0.03 -3.49 -15.35
N ALA A 73 -0.88 -3.61 -14.38
CA ALA A 73 -1.88 -2.58 -14.06
C ALA A 73 -1.37 -1.56 -13.03
N LEU A 74 -0.46 -1.97 -12.14
CA LEU A 74 0.04 -1.15 -11.04
C LEU A 74 0.72 0.16 -11.49
N PRO A 75 1.63 0.18 -12.50
CA PRO A 75 2.31 1.41 -12.92
C PRO A 75 1.33 2.54 -13.31
N SER A 76 0.28 2.20 -14.04
CA SER A 76 -0.77 3.15 -14.45
C SER A 76 -1.54 3.70 -13.24
N ALA A 77 -1.78 2.86 -12.24
CA ALA A 77 -2.50 3.24 -11.02
C ALA A 77 -1.69 4.18 -10.11
N ILE A 78 -0.36 4.01 -10.04
CA ILE A 78 0.51 4.81 -9.15
C ILE A 78 1.09 6.06 -9.81
N LYS A 79 1.05 6.18 -11.15
CA LYS A 79 1.60 7.32 -11.90
C LYS A 79 1.09 8.68 -11.41
N LYS A 80 -0.15 8.74 -10.95
CA LYS A 80 -0.77 9.96 -10.37
C LYS A 80 -0.14 10.43 -9.06
N TYR A 81 0.60 9.58 -8.36
CA TYR A 81 1.20 9.88 -7.05
C TYR A 81 2.70 10.14 -7.10
N GLN A 82 3.40 9.64 -8.13
CA GLN A 82 4.86 9.69 -8.24
C GLN A 82 5.46 11.11 -8.21
N ASN A 83 4.70 12.13 -8.61
CA ASN A 83 5.13 13.53 -8.60
C ASN A 83 4.87 14.25 -7.26
N SER A 84 4.23 13.58 -6.29
CA SER A 84 3.99 14.15 -4.96
C SER A 84 5.31 14.23 -4.17
N SER A 85 5.57 15.36 -3.52
CA SER A 85 6.72 15.48 -2.61
C SER A 85 6.63 14.54 -1.40
N ALA A 86 5.43 14.05 -1.07
CA ALA A 86 5.19 13.06 -0.03
C ALA A 86 5.35 11.61 -0.52
N TRP A 87 5.62 11.38 -1.81
CA TRP A 87 5.74 10.02 -2.36
C TRP A 87 6.96 9.28 -1.79
N GLY A 88 6.69 8.12 -1.17
CA GLY A 88 7.71 7.21 -0.62
C GLY A 88 7.99 6.00 -1.51
N GLY A 89 6.98 5.47 -2.18
CA GLY A 89 7.11 4.27 -3.01
C GLY A 89 6.01 3.24 -2.76
N VAL A 90 6.30 2.00 -3.13
CA VAL A 90 5.43 0.84 -2.88
C VAL A 90 6.12 -0.05 -1.85
N MET A 91 5.37 -0.49 -0.85
CA MET A 91 5.76 -1.58 0.05
C MET A 91 4.97 -2.83 -0.35
N LEU A 92 5.64 -3.97 -0.41
CA LEU A 92 5.04 -5.26 -0.72
C LEU A 92 4.93 -6.12 0.54
N TRP A 93 3.74 -6.68 0.75
CA TRP A 93 3.44 -7.61 1.83
C TRP A 93 3.17 -9.01 1.24
N ASP A 94 3.98 -10.05 1.49
CA ASP A 94 5.23 -10.12 2.23
C ASP A 94 6.38 -10.71 1.38
N ALA A 95 7.60 -10.70 1.92
CA ALA A 95 8.78 -11.27 1.27
C ALA A 95 8.77 -12.81 1.15
N GLY A 96 7.83 -13.50 1.81
CA GLY A 96 7.60 -14.93 1.61
C GLY A 96 6.72 -15.20 0.39
N ALA A 97 5.77 -14.30 0.14
CA ALA A 97 4.77 -14.39 -0.92
C ALA A 97 5.28 -13.88 -2.27
N GLU A 98 6.32 -13.04 -2.31
CA GLU A 98 7.01 -12.67 -3.56
C GLU A 98 7.66 -13.88 -4.25
N ASN A 99 8.12 -14.87 -3.48
CA ASN A 99 8.72 -16.10 -4.00
C ASN A 99 7.67 -17.14 -4.47
N LEU A 100 6.40 -16.98 -4.09
CA LEU A 100 5.32 -17.87 -4.55
C LEU A 100 4.88 -17.59 -6.00
N GLU A 101 5.19 -16.41 -6.55
CA GLU A 101 4.99 -16.16 -8.00
C GLU A 101 6.01 -16.90 -8.88
N ILE A 102 7.20 -17.20 -8.35
CA ILE A 102 8.24 -17.95 -9.07
C ILE A 102 8.02 -19.47 -8.91
N TRP A 103 7.33 -19.89 -7.85
CA TRP A 103 6.99 -21.28 -7.52
C TRP A 103 5.47 -21.50 -7.62
N ASP A 104 4.90 -21.36 -8.82
CA ASP A 104 3.64 -22.03 -9.17
C ASP A 104 3.96 -23.31 -9.97
N PRO A 105 4.10 -24.48 -9.32
CA PRO A 105 4.37 -25.75 -9.98
C PRO A 105 3.05 -26.42 -10.39
N LEU A 106 2.19 -25.71 -11.12
CA LEU A 106 1.01 -26.30 -11.76
C LEU A 106 1.01 -25.86 -13.23
N HIS A 107 1.65 -26.55 -14.19
CA HIS A 107 2.11 -27.95 -14.32
C HIS A 107 2.43 -28.79 -13.08
#